data_AF-H3ZPZ2-F1
#
_entry.id   AF-H3ZPZ2-F1
#
_cell.length_a   1.000
_cell.length_b   1.000
_cell.length_c   1.000
_cell.angle_alpha   90.00
_cell.angle_beta   90.00
_cell.angle_gamma   90.00
#
_symmetry.space_group_name_H-M   'P 1'
#
loop_
_entity.id
_entity.type
_entity.pdbx_description
1 polymer ?
#
loop_
_entity_poly.entity_id
_entity_poly.type
_entity_poly.pdbx_seq_one_letter_code
_entity_poly.pdbx_strand_id
1 'polypeptide(L)' 'MDVNSILDGFRNTATAHPYLGLAILLFLIGALVRGKASLVFYLLGFIALLQEFSLFDVFVDFLKTLPDKISALMGSLGGV' A
#
# COMPACT_ATOMS: atom_id res chain seq x y z
N MET A 1 -19.48 -19.36 -2.64
CA MET A 1 -18.22 -19.12 -3.38
C MET A 1 -17.23 -20.16 -2.90
N ASP A 2 -16.69 -20.98 -3.80
CA ASP A 2 -15.81 -22.10 -3.45
C ASP A 2 -14.42 -21.57 -3.08
N VAL A 3 -13.83 -22.06 -1.99
CA VAL A 3 -12.48 -21.64 -1.54
C VAL A 3 -11.46 -21.88 -2.65
N ASN A 4 -11.67 -22.93 -3.44
CA ASN A 4 -10.83 -23.25 -4.58
C ASN A 4 -10.87 -22.16 -5.66
N SER A 5 -12.04 -21.59 -5.94
CA SER A 5 -12.18 -20.50 -6.92
C SER A 5 -11.47 -19.21 -6.47
N ILE A 6 -11.45 -18.93 -5.17
CA ILE A 6 -10.69 -17.79 -4.60
C ILE A 6 -9.19 -18.03 -4.73
N LEU A 7 -8.74 -19.26 -4.47
CA LEU A 7 -7.33 -19.64 -4.54
C LEU A 7 -6.81 -19.60 -5.98
N ASP A 8 -7.61 -20.06 -6.94
CA ASP A 8 -7.27 -20.00 -8.37
C ASP A 8 -7.23 -18.56 -8.87
N GLY A 9 -8.17 -17.71 -8.43
CA GLY A 9 -8.15 -16.27 -8.71
C GLY A 9 -6.89 -15.59 -8.16
N PHE A 10 -6.49 -15.93 -6.93
CA PHE A 10 -5.26 -15.43 -6.33
C PHE A 10 -4.01 -15.92 -7.08
N ARG A 11 -3.94 -17.21 -7.43
CA ARG A 11 -2.81 -17.77 -8.21
C ARG A 11 -2.64 -17.10 -9.56
N ASN A 12 -3.74 -16.88 -10.28
CA ASN A 12 -3.71 -16.19 -11.56
C ASN A 12 -3.23 -14.74 -11.40
N THR A 13 -3.71 -14.04 -10.38
CA THR A 13 -3.28 -12.67 -10.07
C THR A 13 -1.81 -12.62 -9.67
N ALA A 14 -1.33 -13.54 -8.84
CA ALA A 14 0.07 -13.59 -8.42
C ALA A 14 1.03 -13.99 -9.55
N THR A 15 0.55 -14.74 -10.55
CA THR A 15 1.36 -15.08 -11.72
C THR A 15 1.44 -13.92 -12.71
N ALA A 16 0.35 -13.17 -12.89
CA ALA A 16 0.29 -12.02 -13.79
C ALA A 16 0.91 -10.74 -13.18
N HIS A 17 0.71 -10.55 -11.87
CA HIS A 17 1.10 -9.38 -11.09
C HIS A 17 1.78 -9.84 -9.78
N PRO A 18 3.06 -10.22 -9.85
CA PRO A 18 3.74 -10.85 -8.72
C PRO A 18 3.84 -9.94 -7.49
N TYR A 19 4.03 -8.63 -7.67
CA TYR A 19 4.10 -7.71 -6.53
C TYR A 19 2.71 -7.40 -5.99
N LEU A 20 1.66 -7.39 -6.81
CA LEU A 20 0.27 -7.32 -6.33
C LEU A 20 -0.10 -8.54 -5.48
N GLY A 21 0.25 -9.75 -5.94
CA GLY A 21 0.03 -10.97 -5.17
C GLY A 21 0.77 -10.96 -3.84
N LEU A 22 2.03 -10.50 -3.84
CA LEU A 22 2.82 -10.31 -2.64
C LEU A 22 2.19 -9.28 -1.70
N ALA A 23 1.72 -8.13 -2.22
CA ALA A 23 1.07 -7.10 -1.44
C ALA A 23 -0.19 -7.63 -0.73
N ILE A 24 -1.02 -8.39 -1.43
CA ILE A 24 -2.22 -9.03 -0.87
C ILE A 24 -1.83 -9.97 0.29
N LEU A 25 -0.81 -10.82 0.11
CA LEU A 25 -0.34 -11.71 1.18
C LEU A 25 0.18 -10.93 2.39
N LEU A 26 0.96 -9.86 2.14
CA LEU A 26 1.49 -9.02 3.21
C LEU A 26 0.38 -8.28 3.96
N PHE A 27 -0.67 -7.83 3.27
CA PHE A 27 -1.85 -7.26 3.94
C PHE A 27 -2.61 -8.30 4.76
N LEU A 28 -2.78 -9.52 4.25
CA LEU A 28 -3.42 -10.60 5.01
C LEU A 28 -2.61 -10.97 6.26
N ILE A 29 -1.28 -11.07 6.13
CA ILE A 29 -0.38 -11.34 7.26
C ILE A 29 -0.42 -10.17 8.24
N GLY A 30 -0.35 -8.93 7.76
CA GLY A 30 -0.45 -7.73 8.59
C GLY A 30 -1.79 -7.64 9.34
N ALA A 31 -2.88 -8.07 8.72
CA ALA A 31 -4.21 -8.12 9.37
C ALA A 31 -4.29 -9.20 10.46
N LEU A 32 -3.56 -10.31 10.30
CA LEU A 32 -3.53 -11.40 11.27
C LEU A 32 -2.55 -11.16 12.42
N VAL A 33 -1.43 -10.50 12.14
CA VAL A 33 -0.40 -10.14 13.12
C VAL A 33 -0.89 -8.98 13.98
N ARG A 34 -0.80 -9.10 15.31
CA ARG A 34 -1.16 -8.03 16.25
C ARG A 34 0.07 -7.20 16.64
N GLY A 35 -0.17 -5.91 16.92
CA GLY A 35 0.85 -4.99 17.45
C GLY A 35 1.71 -4.34 16.36
N LYS A 36 2.84 -3.76 16.75
CA LYS A 36 3.68 -2.92 15.88
C LYS A 36 4.27 -3.65 14.67
N ALA A 37 4.34 -4.98 14.73
CA ALA A 37 4.81 -5.80 13.62
C ALA A 37 3.86 -5.76 12.41
N SER A 38 2.54 -5.56 12.61
CA SER A 38 1.59 -5.44 11.50
C SER A 38 1.89 -4.27 10.58
N LEU A 39 2.38 -3.16 11.14
CA LEU A 39 2.75 -1.98 10.38
C LEU A 39 3.87 -2.27 9.39
N VAL A 40 4.81 -3.16 9.73
CA VAL A 40 5.90 -3.54 8.81
C VAL A 40 5.31 -4.29 7.62
N PHE A 41 4.41 -5.25 7.85
CA PHE A 41 3.76 -5.99 6.76
C PHE A 41 2.89 -5.08 5.89
N TYR A 42 2.16 -4.14 6.49
CA TYR A 42 1.37 -3.15 5.74
C TYR A 42 2.25 -2.20 4.93
N LEU A 43 3.37 -1.75 5.48
CA LEU A 43 4.32 -0.90 4.77
C LEU A 43 4.95 -1.66 3.59
N LEU A 44 5.40 -2.89 3.81
CA LEU A 44 5.97 -3.72 2.75
C LEU A 44 4.93 -4.05 1.67
N GLY A 45 3.68 -4.32 2.05
CA GLY A 45 2.58 -4.54 1.11
C GLY A 45 2.26 -3.29 0.29
N PHE A 46 2.27 -2.12 0.93
CA PHE A 46 2.12 -0.84 0.25
C PHE A 46 3.26 -0.56 -0.74
N ILE A 47 4.52 -0.80 -0.35
CA ILE A 47 5.67 -0.66 -1.24
C ILE A 47 5.56 -1.64 -2.43
N ALA A 48 5.13 -2.87 -2.20
CA ALA A 48 4.89 -3.83 -3.27
C ALA A 48 3.80 -3.36 -4.26
N LEU A 49 2.74 -2.69 -3.79
CA LEU A 49 1.76 -2.04 -4.69
C LEU A 49 2.40 -0.92 -5.50
N LEU A 50 3.19 -0.05 -4.85
CA LEU A 50 3.86 1.04 -5.56
C LEU A 50 4.82 0.49 -6.63
N GLN A 51 5.49 -0.62 -6.35
CA GLN A 51 6.38 -1.28 -7.29
C GLN A 51 5.62 -1.85 -8.50
N GLU A 52 4.50 -2.56 -8.28
CA GLU A 52 3.70 -3.15 -9.36
C GLU A 52 3.23 -2.09 -10.35
N PHE A 53 2.75 -0.96 -9.86
CA PHE A 53 2.21 0.12 -10.69
C PHE A 53 3.27 1.14 -11.12
N SER A 54 4.55 0.93 -10.80
CA SER A 54 5.64 1.90 -11.04
C SER A 54 5.33 3.29 -10.47
N LEU A 55 4.58 3.35 -9.37
CA LEU A 55 4.14 4.58 -8.70
C LEU A 55 5.16 5.09 -7.68
N PHE A 56 6.32 4.43 -7.54
CA PHE A 56 7.30 4.83 -6.54
C PHE A 56 7.78 6.27 -6.73
N ASP A 57 8.13 6.64 -7.95
CA ASP A 57 8.57 8.02 -8.26
C ASP A 57 7.45 9.02 -8.03
N VAL A 58 6.23 8.69 -8.46
CA VAL A 58 5.03 9.53 -8.25
C VAL A 58 4.75 9.71 -6.76
N PHE A 59 4.89 8.66 -5.97
CA PHE A 59 4.70 8.70 -4.52
C PHE A 59 5.77 9.54 -3.84
N VAL A 60 7.04 9.38 -4.22
CA VAL A 60 8.15 10.19 -3.69
C VAL A 60 7.95 11.66 -4.03
N ASP A 61 7.55 11.98 -5.26
CA ASP A 61 7.27 13.36 -5.65
C ASP A 61 6.05 13.92 -4.92
N PHE A 62 5.00 13.12 -4.73
CA PHE A 62 3.88 13.50 -3.87
C PHE A 62 4.34 13.81 -2.44
N LEU A 63 5.17 12.95 -1.83
CA LEU A 63 5.73 13.18 -0.49
C LEU A 63 6.57 14.44 -0.42
N LYS A 64 7.33 14.78 -1.47
CA LYS A 64 8.09 16.05 -1.54
C LYS A 64 7.19 17.27 -1.57
N THR A 65 6.01 17.18 -2.20
CA THR A 65 5.04 18.29 -2.25
C THR A 65 4.12 18.36 -1.03
N LEU A 66 4.11 17.32 -0.20
CA LEU A 66 3.27 17.24 1.00
C LEU A 66 3.53 18.35 2.01
N PRO A 67 4.79 18.71 2.35
CA PRO A 67 5.10 19.78 3.29
C PRO A 67 4.51 21.13 2.85
N ASP A 68 4.61 21.45 1.56
CA ASP A 68 4.08 22.68 0.99
C ASP A 68 2.55 22.71 1.08
N LYS A 69 1.89 21.58 0.77
CA LYS A 69 0.43 21.45 0.88
C LYS A 69 -0.05 21.55 2.32
N ILE A 70 0.67 20.94 3.28
CA ILE A 70 0.36 21.02 4.71
C ILE A 70 0.57 22.45 5.22
N SER A 71 1.64 23.13 4.78
CA SER A 71 1.94 24.50 5.17
C SER A 71 0.87 25.47 4.63
N ALA A 72 0.40 25.26 3.41
CA ALA A 72 -0.73 26.01 2.85
C ALA A 72 -2.04 25.75 3.62
N LEU A 73 -2.31 24.50 4.01
CA LEU A 73 -3.51 24.15 4.78
C LEU A 73 -3.46 24.76 6.20
N MET A 74 -2.33 24.63 6.91
CA MET A 74 -2.13 25.24 8.23
C MET A 74 -2.15 26.76 8.17
N GLY A 75 -1.59 27.37 7.12
CA GLY A 75 -1.71 28.81 6.89
C GLY A 75 -3.14 29.27 6.65
N SER A 76 -3.98 28.43 6.04
CA SER A 76 -5.40 28.72 5.83
C SER A 76 -6.29 28.47 7.06
N LEU A 77 -5.90 27.56 7.96
CA LEU A 77 -6.66 27.23 9.18
C LEU A 77 -6.17 27.98 10.43
N GLY A 78 -4.92 28.45 10.45
CA GLY A 78 -4.34 29.28 11.51
C GLY A 78 -4.41 30.78 11.24
N GLY A 79 -5.04 31.19 10.13
CA GLY A 79 -5.27 32.59 9.77
C GLY A 79 -6.55 33.17 10.39
N VAL A 80 -6.68 33.10 11.71
CA VAL A 80 -7.52 33.95 12.59
C VAL A 80 -6.95 33.94 14.00
#